data_AF-A0A3N1P970-F1
#
_entry.id   AF-A0A3N1P970-F1
#
_cell.length_a   1.000
_cell.length_b   1.000
_cell.length_c   1.000
_cell.angle_alpha   90.00
_cell.angle_beta   90.00
_cell.angle_gamma   90.00
#
_symmetry.space_group_name_H-M   'P 1'
#
loop_
_entity.id
_entity.type
_entity.pdbx_description
1 polymer ?
#
loop_
_entity_poly.entity_id
_entity_poly.type
_entity_poly.pdbx_seq_one_letter_code
_entity_poly.pdbx_strand_id
1 'polypeptide(L)'
;MRAAAPRTWTVELRPFPQGPLLVCPHCSFRPTVQGRLARSAALAHLAQHARACPLPQHLRTCQCHERGCHWHPRHRGCAGPVLLVLAREHGGRLWRLTDACTACAHAMTHASVVPETRSASPPPRPAPSLAAGPLRQRDAGPAARRLTGEMLSYLASSLPGHTAPGARLVALQAILRADASSKVRLPRGLLRGILQGPAEHCWDDLVAAGLIAPHAPYEGWFTDPVLGMPGRVTRRRAADWALRTARDGRTRGLGPAGQLLTVYLRAHAFAPQCEGSADLAQLARLCGLSASALHLELGLLVEAGILICWSSTPTGEEIAWRLP
;
A
#
# COMPACT_ATOMS: atom_id res chain seq x y z
N MET A 1 38.46 6.06 -9.83
CA MET A 1 37.43 7.05 -10.23
C MET A 1 36.08 6.34 -10.26
N ARG A 2 35.20 6.56 -9.28
CA ARG A 2 33.85 5.97 -9.26
C ARG A 2 32.95 6.77 -10.20
N ALA A 3 32.40 6.11 -11.23
CA ALA A 3 31.44 6.71 -12.13
C ALA A 3 30.26 7.28 -11.32
N ALA A 4 29.97 8.58 -11.52
CA ALA A 4 28.84 9.23 -10.88
C ALA A 4 27.56 8.53 -11.33
N ALA A 5 26.86 7.89 -10.39
CA ALA A 5 25.60 7.22 -10.68
C ALA A 5 24.60 8.25 -11.26
N PRO A 6 23.97 7.96 -12.41
CA PRO A 6 23.05 8.90 -13.03
C PRO A 6 21.88 9.20 -12.09
N ARG A 7 21.66 10.48 -11.77
CA ARG A 7 20.59 10.99 -10.89
C ARG A 7 19.37 11.50 -11.63
N THR A 8 19.33 11.19 -12.92
CA THR A 8 18.21 11.44 -13.80
C THR A 8 17.94 10.15 -14.56
N TRP A 9 16.79 9.56 -14.27
CA TRP A 9 16.30 8.39 -14.99
C TRP A 9 15.17 8.81 -15.90
N THR A 10 15.24 8.39 -17.14
CA THR A 10 14.21 8.66 -18.14
C THR A 10 13.68 7.35 -18.67
N VAL A 11 12.37 7.28 -18.84
CA VAL A 11 11.68 6.18 -19.49
C VAL A 11 10.81 6.75 -20.58
N GLU A 12 10.93 6.19 -21.77
CA GLU A 12 10.14 6.55 -22.94
C GLU A 12 9.18 5.41 -23.30
N LEU A 13 7.91 5.75 -23.51
CA LEU A 13 6.88 4.86 -24.03
C LEU A 13 6.73 5.10 -25.53
N ARG A 14 7.36 4.25 -26.33
CA ARG A 14 7.30 4.31 -27.79
C ARG A 14 6.12 3.52 -28.32
N PRO A 15 5.33 4.04 -29.26
CA PRO A 15 4.29 3.24 -29.90
C PRO A 15 4.93 2.10 -30.70
N PHE A 16 4.42 0.88 -30.54
CA PHE A 16 4.86 -0.31 -31.26
C PHE A 16 3.63 -1.18 -31.60
N PRO A 17 3.60 -1.94 -32.72
CA PRO A 17 2.38 -2.59 -33.21
C PRO A 17 1.71 -3.55 -32.22
N GLN A 18 2.48 -4.14 -31.31
CA GLN A 18 2.01 -5.09 -30.30
C GLN A 18 1.70 -4.43 -28.94
N GLY A 19 1.71 -3.10 -28.87
CA GLY A 19 1.56 -2.30 -27.65
C GLY A 19 2.78 -1.41 -27.41
N PRO A 20 2.66 -0.36 -26.57
CA PRO A 20 3.78 0.54 -26.30
C PRO A 20 5.02 -0.19 -25.76
N LEU A 21 6.19 0.18 -26.28
CA LEU A 21 7.48 -0.31 -25.85
C LEU A 21 8.05 0.63 -24.78
N LEU A 22 8.46 0.07 -23.64
CA LEU A 22 9.16 0.81 -22.60
C LEU A 22 10.66 0.82 -22.91
N VAL A 23 11.22 2.00 -23.14
CA VAL A 23 12.65 2.20 -23.41
C VAL A 23 13.27 2.98 -22.26
N CYS A 24 14.26 2.38 -21.62
CA CYS A 24 15.10 3.02 -20.62
C CYS A 24 16.55 3.03 -21.14
N PRO A 25 17.27 4.17 -21.16
CA PRO A 25 18.66 4.22 -21.61
C PRO A 25 19.61 3.53 -20.61
N HIS A 26 19.17 3.34 -19.37
CA HIS A 26 19.95 2.70 -18.29
C HIS A 26 19.73 1.18 -18.22
N CYS A 27 18.83 0.63 -19.04
CA CYS A 27 18.55 -0.80 -19.09
C CYS A 27 18.65 -1.33 -20.52
N SER A 28 19.26 -2.49 -20.68
CA SER A 28 19.26 -3.23 -21.94
C SER A 28 17.91 -3.90 -22.23
N PHE A 29 17.07 -4.05 -21.20
CA PHE A 29 15.76 -4.72 -21.28
C PHE A 29 14.66 -3.75 -21.72
N ARG A 30 13.92 -4.10 -22.78
CA ARG A 30 12.88 -3.27 -23.41
C ARG A 30 11.55 -4.04 -23.52
N PRO A 31 10.74 -4.08 -22.46
CA PRO A 31 9.50 -4.85 -22.48
C PRO A 31 8.41 -4.13 -23.28
N THR A 32 7.63 -4.90 -24.04
CA THR A 32 6.33 -4.45 -24.55
C THR A 32 5.32 -4.46 -23.41
N VAL A 33 4.54 -3.39 -23.30
CA VAL A 33 3.57 -3.23 -22.21
C VAL A 33 2.18 -3.01 -22.80
N GLN A 34 1.16 -3.56 -22.14
CA GLN A 34 -0.22 -3.34 -22.54
C GLN A 34 -0.56 -1.85 -22.43
N GLY A 35 -1.29 -1.29 -23.40
CA GLY A 35 -1.57 0.15 -23.48
C GLY A 35 -2.14 0.75 -22.19
N ARG A 36 -3.09 0.04 -21.55
CA ARG A 36 -3.69 0.44 -20.26
C ARG A 36 -2.73 0.42 -19.07
N LEU A 37 -1.66 -0.38 -19.13
CA LEU A 37 -0.65 -0.54 -18.06
C LEU A 37 0.65 0.23 -18.34
N ALA A 38 0.75 0.91 -19.49
CA ALA A 38 2.00 1.52 -19.94
C ALA A 38 2.52 2.59 -18.94
N ARG A 39 1.59 3.39 -18.39
CA ARG A 39 1.91 4.41 -17.39
C ARG A 39 2.41 3.78 -16.08
N SER A 40 1.69 2.80 -15.53
CA SER A 40 2.10 2.13 -14.29
C SER A 40 3.43 1.40 -14.45
N ALA A 41 3.68 0.80 -15.62
CA ALA A 41 4.95 0.14 -15.93
C ALA A 41 6.12 1.15 -15.98
N ALA A 42 5.94 2.31 -16.61
CA ALA A 42 6.97 3.36 -16.64
C ALA A 42 7.31 3.87 -15.23
N LEU A 43 6.30 4.08 -14.39
CA LEU A 43 6.50 4.53 -12.99
C LEU A 43 7.18 3.47 -12.13
N ALA A 44 6.76 2.20 -12.26
CA ALA A 44 7.38 1.09 -11.54
C ALA A 44 8.87 0.93 -11.90
N HIS A 45 9.21 1.09 -13.19
CA HIS A 45 10.58 1.00 -13.67
C HIS A 45 11.45 2.16 -13.17
N LEU A 46 10.94 3.40 -13.20
CA LEU A 46 11.65 4.55 -12.61
C LEU A 46 11.86 4.38 -11.10
N ALA A 47 10.85 3.87 -10.38
CA ALA A 47 10.95 3.60 -8.95
C ALA A 47 11.96 2.49 -8.64
N GLN A 48 12.19 1.53 -9.55
CA GLN A 48 13.23 0.51 -9.39
C GLN A 48 14.62 1.15 -9.44
N HIS A 49 14.89 2.04 -10.40
CA HIS A 49 16.16 2.76 -10.49
C HIS A 49 16.44 3.65 -9.27
N ALA A 50 15.45 4.39 -8.80
CA ALA A 50 15.59 5.22 -7.61
C ALA A 50 15.94 4.41 -6.36
N ARG A 51 15.37 3.20 -6.25
CA ARG A 51 15.63 2.28 -5.12
C ARG A 51 16.99 1.58 -5.22
N ALA A 52 17.43 1.23 -6.43
CA ALA A 52 18.72 0.57 -6.65
C ALA A 52 19.91 1.52 -6.43
N CYS A 53 19.71 2.82 -6.58
CA CYS A 53 20.74 3.84 -6.44
C CYS A 53 20.45 4.82 -5.29
N PRO A 54 20.34 4.38 -4.02
CA PRO A 54 20.03 5.28 -2.92
C PRO A 54 21.16 6.27 -2.70
N LEU A 55 20.82 7.55 -2.50
CA LEU A 55 21.78 8.59 -2.11
C LEU A 55 21.26 9.35 -0.88
N PRO A 56 22.08 9.51 0.18
CA PRO A 56 21.75 10.35 1.32
C PRO A 56 21.38 11.77 0.91
N GLN A 57 20.40 12.39 1.59
CA GLN A 57 19.89 13.73 1.25
C GLN A 57 20.99 14.79 1.17
N HIS A 58 21.98 14.72 2.07
CA HIS A 58 23.09 15.68 2.12
C HIS A 58 24.06 15.58 0.93
N LEU A 59 23.97 14.52 0.13
CA LEU A 59 24.77 14.33 -1.09
C LEU A 59 23.95 14.61 -2.37
N ARG A 60 22.65 14.91 -2.24
CA ARG A 60 21.80 15.21 -3.39
C ARG A 60 22.00 16.64 -3.83
N THR A 61 22.14 16.83 -5.13
CA THR A 61 22.23 18.14 -5.76
C THR A 61 21.11 18.28 -6.77
N CYS A 62 20.60 19.50 -6.93
CA CYS A 62 19.62 19.81 -7.96
C CYS A 62 20.24 19.56 -9.34
N GLN A 63 19.59 18.73 -10.16
CA GLN A 63 20.09 18.38 -11.49
C GLN A 63 19.71 19.43 -12.57
N CYS A 64 19.19 20.60 -12.16
CA CYS A 64 18.85 21.72 -13.04
C CYS A 64 20.09 22.30 -13.77
N HIS A 65 21.27 22.23 -13.15
CA HIS A 65 22.55 22.82 -13.61
C HIS A 65 22.49 24.29 -14.10
N GLU A 66 21.54 25.08 -13.57
CA GLU A 66 21.30 26.55 -13.62
C GLU A 66 21.44 27.35 -14.94
N ARG A 67 22.09 26.87 -16.00
CA ARG A 67 22.21 27.58 -17.28
C ARG A 67 21.66 26.74 -18.42
N GLY A 68 20.54 27.19 -19.01
CA GLY A 68 19.93 26.56 -20.18
C GLY A 68 19.15 25.27 -19.88
N CYS A 69 18.72 25.05 -18.63
CA CYS A 69 17.90 23.90 -18.28
C CYS A 69 16.58 23.92 -19.06
N HIS A 70 16.33 22.89 -19.88
CA HIS A 70 15.09 22.76 -20.65
C HIS A 70 13.90 22.25 -19.81
N TRP A 71 14.11 21.97 -18.52
CA TRP A 71 13.09 21.34 -17.66
C TRP A 71 12.03 22.32 -17.16
N HIS A 72 12.38 23.61 -17.09
CA HIS A 72 11.50 24.67 -16.63
C HIS A 72 11.83 25.99 -17.32
N PRO A 73 10.89 26.94 -17.40
CA PRO A 73 11.17 28.31 -17.83
C PRO A 73 12.24 28.97 -16.94
N ARG A 74 12.78 30.12 -17.40
CA ARG A 74 13.74 30.89 -16.61
C ARG A 74 13.10 31.36 -15.30
N HIS A 75 13.75 31.07 -14.18
CA HIS A 75 13.36 31.51 -12.84
C HIS A 75 14.60 31.99 -12.07
N ARG A 76 14.43 32.47 -10.83
CA ARG A 76 15.47 33.20 -10.07
C ARG A 76 16.66 32.37 -9.58
N GLY A 77 16.79 31.11 -10.00
CA GLY A 77 17.88 30.20 -9.64
C GLY A 77 17.42 29.03 -8.74
N CYS A 78 18.29 28.05 -8.54
CA CYS A 78 17.98 26.81 -7.82
C CYS A 78 18.05 27.07 -6.29
N ALA A 79 16.91 26.97 -5.60
CA ALA A 79 16.77 27.28 -4.17
C ALA A 79 15.88 26.28 -3.41
N GLY A 80 16.22 26.09 -2.14
CA GLY A 80 15.52 25.22 -1.18
C GLY A 80 15.93 23.74 -1.27
N PRO A 81 15.30 22.86 -0.46
CA PRO A 81 15.74 21.47 -0.33
C PRO A 81 15.60 20.70 -1.64
N VAL A 82 16.54 19.77 -1.87
CA VAL A 82 16.52 18.87 -3.03
C VAL A 82 15.53 17.74 -2.77
N LEU A 83 14.57 17.60 -3.67
CA LEU A 83 13.50 16.62 -3.63
C LEU A 83 13.62 15.68 -4.83
N LEU A 84 13.07 14.48 -4.69
CA LEU A 84 12.88 13.59 -5.84
C LEU A 84 11.63 14.03 -6.60
N VAL A 85 11.77 14.36 -7.88
CA VAL A 85 10.70 14.93 -8.71
C VAL A 85 10.46 14.05 -9.92
N LEU A 86 9.19 13.70 -10.12
CA LEU A 86 8.70 12.97 -11.28
C LEU A 86 8.09 13.97 -12.28
N ALA A 87 8.70 14.12 -13.44
CA ALA A 87 8.21 14.97 -14.52
C ALA A 87 7.67 14.14 -15.68
N ARG A 88 6.55 14.60 -16.25
CA ARG A 88 5.92 14.04 -17.45
C ARG A 88 6.14 14.98 -18.63
N GLU A 89 6.74 14.49 -19.71
CA GLU A 89 7.07 15.26 -20.91
C GLU A 89 6.45 14.64 -22.17
N HIS A 90 6.43 15.42 -23.27
CA HIS A 90 5.97 14.97 -24.60
C HIS A 90 4.60 14.28 -24.57
N GLY A 91 3.61 14.91 -23.91
CA GLY A 91 2.25 14.37 -23.79
C GLY A 91 2.14 13.09 -22.93
N GLY A 92 3.17 12.72 -22.16
CA GLY A 92 3.21 11.48 -21.37
C GLY A 92 3.92 10.32 -22.01
N ARG A 93 4.60 10.55 -23.12
CA ARG A 93 5.49 9.56 -23.74
C ARG A 93 6.82 9.48 -23.02
N LEU A 94 7.26 10.56 -22.38
CA LEU A 94 8.52 10.56 -21.64
C LEU A 94 8.25 10.85 -20.16
N TRP A 95 8.80 10.00 -19.30
CA TRP A 95 8.73 10.13 -17.85
C TRP A 95 10.14 10.28 -17.33
N ARG A 96 10.39 11.29 -16.51
CA ARG A 96 11.68 11.56 -15.90
C ARG A 96 11.55 11.55 -14.39
N LEU A 97 12.46 10.86 -13.72
CA LEU A 97 12.64 10.93 -12.29
C LEU A 97 14.02 11.53 -12.00
N THR A 98 14.07 12.65 -11.30
CA THR A 98 15.31 13.40 -11.06
C THR A 98 15.31 14.10 -9.71
N ASP A 99 16.50 14.37 -9.18
CA ASP A 99 16.69 15.22 -8.01
C ASP A 99 16.57 16.71 -8.43
N ALA A 100 15.60 17.44 -7.90
CA ALA A 100 15.40 18.86 -8.16
C ALA A 100 15.07 19.63 -6.87
N CYS A 101 15.62 20.83 -6.72
CA CYS A 101 15.29 21.71 -5.60
C CYS A 101 13.81 22.12 -5.65
N THR A 102 13.27 22.55 -4.50
CA THR A 102 11.90 23.04 -4.42
C THR A 102 11.59 24.12 -5.46
N ALA A 103 12.47 25.10 -5.68
CA ALA A 103 12.21 26.15 -6.67
C ALA A 103 12.06 25.57 -8.09
N CYS A 104 12.94 24.66 -8.49
CA CYS A 104 12.87 23.97 -9.78
C CYS A 104 11.65 23.06 -9.88
N ALA A 105 11.29 22.36 -8.81
CA ALA A 105 10.12 21.49 -8.79
C ALA A 105 8.82 22.27 -9.07
N HIS A 106 8.68 23.46 -8.50
CA HIS A 106 7.52 24.33 -8.74
C HIS A 106 7.52 24.95 -10.14
N ALA A 107 8.70 25.17 -10.73
CA ALA A 107 8.82 25.75 -12.06
C ALA A 107 8.53 24.76 -13.21
N MET A 108 8.47 23.45 -12.92
CA MET A 108 8.18 22.41 -13.92
C MET A 108 6.66 22.22 -14.11
N THR A 109 6.15 22.43 -15.34
CA THR A 109 4.71 22.46 -15.66
C THR A 109 3.95 21.14 -15.40
N HIS A 110 4.62 20.00 -15.53
CA HIS A 110 4.02 18.67 -15.38
C HIS A 110 4.84 17.77 -14.45
N ALA A 111 5.22 18.32 -13.30
CA ALA A 111 5.98 17.62 -12.29
C ALA A 111 5.18 17.37 -11.02
N SER A 112 5.50 16.25 -10.35
CA SER A 112 5.04 15.95 -9.01
C SER A 112 6.25 15.63 -8.14
N VAL A 113 6.28 16.21 -6.95
CA VAL A 113 7.22 15.80 -5.90
C VAL A 113 6.85 14.37 -5.48
N VAL A 114 7.84 13.48 -5.48
CA VAL A 114 7.71 12.14 -4.93
C VAL A 114 7.98 12.25 -3.43
N PRO A 115 7.00 11.98 -2.56
CA PRO A 115 7.21 12.07 -1.12
C PRO A 115 8.35 11.15 -0.70
N GLU A 116 9.40 11.72 -0.13
CA GLU A 116 10.46 10.93 0.47
C GLU A 116 9.89 10.23 1.70
N THR A 117 9.71 8.91 1.59
CA THR A 117 9.44 8.05 2.74
C THR A 117 10.70 8.03 3.62
N ARG A 118 10.85 9.06 4.46
CA ARG A 118 11.96 9.21 5.40
C ARG A 118 11.98 8.03 6.36
N SER A 119 13.03 7.21 6.27
CA SER A 119 13.47 6.37 7.39
C SER A 119 14.01 7.31 8.47
N ALA A 120 13.20 7.60 9.48
CA ALA A 120 13.58 8.49 10.57
C ALA A 120 14.68 7.84 11.44
N SER A 121 15.79 8.56 11.63
CA SER A 121 16.75 8.31 12.71
C SER A 121 16.06 8.55 14.07
N PRO A 122 16.33 7.77 15.12
CA PRO A 122 15.66 7.94 16.41
C PRO A 122 16.12 9.23 17.12
N PRO A 123 15.20 10.02 17.71
CA PRO A 123 15.58 11.10 18.61
C PRO A 123 16.14 10.57 19.94
N PRO A 124 16.98 11.35 20.66
CA PRO A 124 17.50 10.94 21.95
C PRO A 124 16.37 10.78 22.98
N ARG A 125 16.47 9.71 23.76
CA ARG A 125 15.53 9.26 24.79
C ARG A 125 15.35 10.32 25.89
N PRO A 126 14.12 10.71 26.25
CA PRO A 126 13.83 11.26 27.57
C PRO A 126 13.65 10.12 28.61
N ALA A 127 14.06 10.40 29.84
CA ALA A 127 14.05 9.52 31.01
C ALA A 127 12.61 9.09 31.43
N PRO A 128 12.46 8.00 32.22
CA PRO A 128 11.15 7.45 32.54
C PRO A 128 10.48 8.27 33.65
N SER A 129 9.33 8.87 33.36
CA SER A 129 8.41 9.37 34.40
C SER A 129 7.29 8.36 34.60
N LEU A 130 7.24 7.83 35.82
CA LEU A 130 6.15 7.04 36.38
C LEU A 130 4.92 7.93 36.55
N ALA A 131 3.90 7.72 35.73
CA ALA A 131 2.52 8.06 36.07
C ALA A 131 1.56 7.22 35.23
N ALA A 132 0.93 6.23 35.87
CA ALA A 132 -0.20 5.51 35.35
C ALA A 132 -1.44 6.41 35.39
N GLY A 133 -2.15 6.51 34.26
CA GLY A 133 -3.42 7.20 34.09
C GLY A 133 -4.06 6.82 32.73
N PRO A 134 -5.40 6.88 32.59
CA PRO A 134 -6.16 5.96 31.74
C PRO A 134 -5.90 6.16 30.25
N LEU A 135 -5.81 5.03 29.54
CA LEU A 135 -5.67 4.89 28.09
C LEU A 135 -6.82 5.59 27.34
N ARG A 136 -6.70 6.90 27.15
CA ARG A 136 -7.47 7.62 26.13
C ARG A 136 -7.08 7.08 24.76
N GLN A 137 -8.09 6.60 24.05
CA GLN A 137 -8.21 6.47 22.60
C GLN A 137 -7.13 7.28 21.87
N ARG A 138 -6.11 6.60 21.37
CA ARG A 138 -5.25 7.12 20.31
C ARG A 138 -5.45 6.21 19.13
N ASP A 139 -6.24 6.69 18.18
CA ASP A 139 -6.34 6.13 16.84
C ASP A 139 -4.97 5.63 16.39
N ALA A 140 -4.90 4.38 15.94
CA ALA A 140 -3.72 3.97 15.22
C ALA A 140 -3.60 4.94 14.03
N GLY A 141 -2.54 5.73 14.03
CA GLY A 141 -2.45 6.90 13.14
C GLY A 141 -2.67 6.55 11.66
N PRO A 142 -2.92 7.56 10.79
CA PRO A 142 -3.27 7.37 9.37
C PRO A 142 -2.40 6.37 8.60
N ALA A 143 -1.12 6.26 8.97
CA ALA A 143 -0.19 5.29 8.39
C ALA A 143 -0.57 3.81 8.65
N ALA A 144 -1.11 3.48 9.83
CA ALA A 144 -1.52 2.12 10.17
C ALA A 144 -2.77 1.70 9.37
N ARG A 145 -3.73 2.62 9.21
CA ARG A 145 -4.92 2.45 8.37
C ARG A 145 -4.53 2.24 6.91
N ARG A 146 -3.68 3.14 6.38
CA ARG A 146 -3.19 3.06 5.00
C ARG A 146 -2.47 1.75 4.71
N LEU A 147 -1.52 1.36 5.56
CA LEU A 147 -0.80 0.09 5.41
C LEU A 147 -1.76 -1.11 5.43
N THR A 148 -2.80 -1.07 6.27
CA THR A 148 -3.82 -2.13 6.28
C THR A 148 -4.57 -2.20 4.96
N GLY A 149 -4.98 -1.06 4.39
CA GLY A 149 -5.64 -1.01 3.07
C GLY A 149 -4.73 -1.50 1.93
N GLU A 150 -3.45 -1.12 1.95
CA GLU A 150 -2.44 -1.61 0.99
C GLU A 150 -2.29 -3.13 1.08
N MET A 151 -2.21 -3.69 2.29
CA MET A 151 -2.09 -5.14 2.49
C MET A 151 -3.36 -5.90 2.13
N LEU A 152 -4.54 -5.33 2.39
CA LEU A 152 -5.81 -5.90 1.92
C LEU A 152 -5.88 -5.94 0.39
N SER A 153 -5.41 -4.88 -0.27
CA SER A 153 -5.34 -4.82 -1.73
C SER A 153 -4.39 -5.88 -2.30
N TYR A 154 -3.22 -6.07 -1.66
CA TYR A 154 -2.27 -7.14 -1.99
C TYR A 154 -2.87 -8.54 -1.79
N LEU A 155 -3.60 -8.77 -0.70
CA LEU A 155 -4.24 -10.06 -0.44
C LEU A 155 -5.39 -10.34 -1.43
N ALA A 156 -6.10 -9.31 -1.88
CA ALA A 156 -7.11 -9.45 -2.93
C ALA A 156 -6.51 -9.94 -4.25
N SER A 157 -5.27 -9.56 -4.58
CA SER A 157 -4.58 -9.99 -5.79
C SER A 157 -3.85 -11.33 -5.64
N SER A 158 -3.39 -11.66 -4.43
CA SER A 158 -2.50 -12.79 -4.21
C SER A 158 -3.22 -14.07 -3.76
N LEU A 159 -4.40 -13.94 -3.15
CA LEU A 159 -5.18 -15.10 -2.69
C LEU A 159 -6.27 -15.50 -3.69
N PRO A 160 -6.41 -16.80 -4.00
CA PRO A 160 -7.51 -17.31 -4.83
C PRO A 160 -8.88 -16.90 -4.29
N GLY A 161 -9.83 -16.59 -5.17
CA GLY A 161 -11.17 -16.09 -4.80
C GLY A 161 -11.97 -16.99 -3.86
N HIS A 162 -11.68 -18.29 -3.83
CA HIS A 162 -12.32 -19.26 -2.93
C HIS A 162 -11.70 -19.32 -1.52
N THR A 163 -10.61 -18.58 -1.25
CA THR A 163 -10.00 -18.54 0.08
C THR A 163 -10.98 -17.95 1.08
N ALA A 164 -11.29 -18.69 2.13
CA ALA A 164 -12.32 -18.32 3.10
C ALA A 164 -12.02 -16.98 3.81
N PRO A 165 -13.03 -16.17 4.17
CA PRO A 165 -12.81 -14.89 4.82
C PRO A 165 -12.00 -14.97 6.12
N GLY A 166 -12.14 -16.06 6.88
CA GLY A 166 -11.33 -16.33 8.08
C GLY A 166 -9.85 -16.50 7.77
N ALA A 167 -9.51 -17.28 6.75
CA ALA A 167 -8.13 -17.45 6.28
C ALA A 167 -7.53 -16.11 5.82
N ARG A 168 -8.32 -15.25 5.17
CA ARG A 168 -7.90 -13.92 4.74
C ARG A 168 -7.62 -12.96 5.90
N LEU A 169 -8.39 -13.01 6.98
CA LEU A 169 -8.08 -12.28 8.22
C LEU A 169 -6.78 -12.78 8.86
N VAL A 170 -6.54 -14.10 8.85
CA VAL A 170 -5.28 -14.68 9.30
C VAL A 170 -4.13 -14.21 8.42
N ALA A 171 -4.30 -14.19 7.09
CA ALA A 171 -3.30 -13.71 6.15
C ALA A 171 -2.94 -12.22 6.39
N LEU A 172 -3.94 -11.38 6.68
CA LEU A 172 -3.71 -9.98 7.03
C LEU A 172 -2.88 -9.84 8.30
N GLN A 173 -3.17 -10.64 9.33
CA GLN A 173 -2.39 -10.62 10.57
C GLN A 173 -1.00 -11.22 10.37
N ALA A 174 -0.88 -12.25 9.53
CA ALA A 174 0.39 -12.87 9.18
C ALA A 174 1.32 -11.87 8.48
N ILE A 175 0.83 -11.18 7.46
CA ILE A 175 1.65 -10.28 6.63
C ILE A 175 2.10 -9.03 7.40
N LEU A 176 1.23 -8.51 8.27
CA LEU A 176 1.56 -7.37 9.12
C LEU A 176 2.47 -7.75 10.30
N ARG A 177 2.57 -9.04 10.65
CA ARG A 177 3.43 -9.52 11.76
C ARG A 177 4.67 -10.27 11.28
N ALA A 178 4.83 -10.48 9.98
CA ALA A 178 6.04 -11.01 9.39
C ALA A 178 7.26 -10.16 9.75
N ASP A 179 8.42 -10.78 9.87
CA ASP A 179 9.69 -10.09 10.10
C ASP A 179 10.31 -9.55 8.80
N ALA A 180 11.58 -9.16 8.81
CA ALA A 180 12.26 -8.65 7.61
C ALA A 180 12.64 -9.76 6.62
N SER A 181 12.66 -11.02 7.07
CA SER A 181 12.97 -12.21 6.30
C SER A 181 11.70 -12.93 5.82
N SER A 182 10.55 -12.24 5.86
CA SER A 182 9.23 -12.80 5.52
C SER A 182 8.80 -13.98 6.40
N LYS A 183 9.48 -14.21 7.53
CA LYS A 183 9.09 -15.25 8.47
C LYS A 183 7.95 -14.73 9.32
N VAL A 184 6.92 -15.54 9.47
CA VAL A 184 5.74 -15.25 10.30
C VAL A 184 5.58 -16.31 11.37
N ARG A 185 5.22 -15.86 12.58
CA ARG A 185 4.83 -16.72 13.70
C ARG A 185 3.59 -16.13 14.35
N LEU A 186 2.47 -16.84 14.28
CA LEU A 186 1.21 -16.41 14.90
C LEU A 186 0.93 -17.22 16.18
N PRO A 187 0.85 -16.57 17.35
CA PRO A 187 0.46 -17.27 18.57
C PRO A 187 -0.94 -17.87 18.46
N ARG A 188 -1.15 -19.10 18.97
CA ARG A 188 -2.47 -19.75 19.04
C ARG A 188 -3.55 -18.86 19.69
N GLY A 189 -3.20 -18.13 20.75
CA GLY A 189 -4.11 -17.19 21.41
C GLY A 189 -4.55 -16.03 20.52
N LEU A 190 -3.67 -15.56 19.63
CA LEU A 190 -4.01 -14.55 18.63
C LEU A 190 -4.96 -15.13 17.57
N LEU A 191 -4.74 -16.36 17.11
CA LEU A 191 -5.62 -17.01 16.13
C LEU A 191 -7.02 -17.26 16.68
N ARG A 192 -7.15 -17.76 17.92
CA ARG A 192 -8.45 -17.81 18.63
C ARG A 192 -9.04 -16.41 18.82
N GLY A 193 -8.17 -15.42 19.01
CA GLY A 193 -8.53 -14.02 19.09
C GLY A 193 -8.92 -13.39 17.76
N ILE A 194 -8.65 -14.00 16.59
CA ILE A 194 -9.04 -13.52 15.25
C ILE A 194 -10.25 -14.27 14.73
N LEU A 195 -10.29 -15.58 14.95
CA LEU A 195 -11.32 -16.48 14.44
C LEU A 195 -12.35 -16.76 15.53
N GLN A 196 -13.62 -16.93 15.16
CA GLN A 196 -14.67 -17.42 16.06
C GLN A 196 -14.87 -18.94 15.91
N GLY A 197 -13.87 -19.66 15.38
CA GLY A 197 -13.94 -21.07 15.02
C GLY A 197 -12.55 -21.73 14.92
N PRO A 198 -12.43 -22.95 14.38
CA PRO A 198 -11.19 -23.73 14.38
C PRO A 198 -10.10 -23.07 13.52
N ALA A 199 -9.04 -22.62 14.18
CA ALA A 199 -7.94 -21.88 13.55
C ALA A 199 -7.04 -22.70 12.63
N GLU A 200 -7.12 -24.02 12.70
CA GLU A 200 -6.29 -24.96 11.94
C GLU A 200 -6.62 -24.88 10.45
N HIS A 201 -7.90 -25.03 10.09
CA HIS A 201 -8.36 -24.95 8.70
C HIS A 201 -7.97 -23.63 8.01
N CYS A 202 -8.05 -22.49 8.72
CA CYS A 202 -7.68 -21.20 8.15
C CYS A 202 -6.17 -21.05 7.87
N TRP A 203 -5.31 -21.75 8.60
CA TRP A 203 -3.87 -21.76 8.33
C TRP A 203 -3.55 -22.70 7.16
N ASP A 204 -4.17 -23.87 7.14
CA ASP A 204 -4.00 -24.86 6.08
C ASP A 204 -4.48 -24.31 4.73
N ASP A 205 -5.58 -23.54 4.70
CA ASP A 205 -6.05 -22.82 3.52
C ASP A 205 -4.97 -21.88 2.95
N LEU A 206 -4.19 -21.21 3.80
CA LEU A 206 -3.12 -20.30 3.34
C LEU A 206 -1.90 -21.03 2.80
N VAL A 207 -1.61 -22.21 3.34
CA VAL A 207 -0.58 -23.11 2.83
C VAL A 207 -1.02 -23.68 1.48
N ALA A 208 -2.27 -24.15 1.37
CA ALA A 208 -2.83 -24.68 0.13
C ALA A 208 -2.95 -23.61 -0.96
N ALA A 209 -3.26 -22.36 -0.59
CA ALA A 209 -3.25 -21.22 -1.50
C ALA A 209 -1.84 -20.80 -1.95
N GLY A 210 -0.79 -21.42 -1.40
CA GLY A 210 0.60 -21.14 -1.74
C GLY A 210 1.09 -19.79 -1.24
N LEU A 211 0.39 -19.14 -0.30
CA LEU A 211 0.82 -17.86 0.29
C LEU A 211 1.93 -18.06 1.32
N ILE A 212 1.87 -19.17 2.06
CA ILE A 212 2.80 -19.48 3.15
C ILE A 212 3.43 -20.86 2.92
N ALA A 213 4.76 -20.92 2.92
CA ALA A 213 5.51 -22.16 3.06
C ALA A 213 5.59 -22.54 4.55
N PRO A 214 5.01 -23.66 4.99
CA PRO A 214 4.96 -24.02 6.40
C PRO A 214 6.33 -24.45 6.91
N HIS A 215 6.66 -24.03 8.13
CA HIS A 215 7.83 -24.50 8.88
C HIS A 215 7.43 -25.37 10.07
N ALA A 216 6.45 -24.89 10.83
CA ALA A 216 5.89 -25.49 12.03
C ALA A 216 4.44 -25.01 12.19
N PRO A 217 3.66 -25.53 13.15
CA PRO A 217 2.29 -25.09 13.35
C PRO A 217 2.20 -23.56 13.57
N TYR A 218 1.47 -22.88 12.68
CA TYR A 218 1.30 -21.41 12.67
C TYR A 218 2.61 -20.62 12.53
N GLU A 219 3.63 -21.25 11.96
CA GLU A 219 4.92 -20.65 11.65
C GLU A 219 5.35 -21.02 10.23
N GLY A 220 5.83 -20.05 9.47
CA GLY A 220 6.22 -20.27 8.09
C GLY A 220 6.83 -19.03 7.45
N TRP A 221 6.99 -19.08 6.14
CA TRP A 221 7.52 -17.97 5.34
C TRP A 221 6.55 -17.60 4.24
N PHE A 222 6.42 -16.31 3.95
CA PHE A 222 5.72 -15.88 2.75
C PHE A 222 6.49 -16.31 1.51
N THR A 223 5.80 -16.98 0.59
CA THR A 223 6.34 -17.42 -0.70
C THR A 223 6.61 -16.24 -1.64
N ASP A 224 5.80 -15.19 -1.54
CA ASP A 224 5.97 -13.90 -2.21
C ASP A 224 6.15 -12.77 -1.16
N PRO A 225 7.39 -12.41 -0.81
CA PRO A 225 7.66 -11.30 0.11
C PRO A 225 7.14 -9.98 -0.43
N VAL A 226 6.31 -9.27 0.35
CA VAL A 226 6.06 -7.86 0.09
C VAL A 226 7.33 -7.06 0.39
N LEU A 227 8.07 -6.72 -0.66
CA LEU A 227 9.31 -5.94 -0.55
C LEU A 227 9.00 -4.47 -0.18
N GLY A 228 9.84 -3.89 0.68
CA GLY A 228 9.71 -2.47 1.07
C GLY A 228 8.66 -2.21 2.15
N MET A 229 8.26 -3.24 2.90
CA MET A 229 7.33 -3.10 4.01
C MET A 229 7.84 -2.09 5.07
N PRO A 230 6.95 -1.25 5.64
CA PRO A 230 7.33 -0.32 6.69
C PRO A 230 7.99 -1.00 7.90
N GLY A 231 8.69 -0.22 8.72
CA GLY A 231 9.38 -0.72 9.91
C GLY A 231 8.45 -1.46 10.88
N ARG A 232 9.01 -2.37 11.67
CA ARG A 232 8.30 -3.29 12.59
C ARG A 232 7.24 -2.61 13.46
N VAL A 233 7.51 -1.40 13.95
CA VAL A 233 6.58 -0.64 14.80
C VAL A 233 5.30 -0.27 14.05
N THR A 234 5.43 0.23 12.82
CA THR A 234 4.29 0.61 11.98
C THR A 234 3.45 -0.62 11.62
N ARG A 235 4.10 -1.73 11.26
CA ARG A 235 3.40 -2.98 10.95
C ARG A 235 2.65 -3.54 12.16
N ARG A 236 3.27 -3.53 13.34
CA ARG A 236 2.62 -3.94 14.59
C ARG A 236 1.41 -3.06 14.91
N ARG A 237 1.53 -1.74 14.74
CA ARG A 237 0.39 -0.81 14.91
C ARG A 237 -0.74 -1.08 13.92
N ALA A 238 -0.42 -1.38 12.66
CA ALA A 238 -1.40 -1.78 11.65
C ALA A 238 -2.06 -3.11 12.01
N ALA A 239 -1.29 -4.13 12.41
CA ALA A 239 -1.81 -5.41 12.86
C ALA A 239 -2.77 -5.25 14.05
N ASP A 240 -2.37 -4.47 15.05
CA ASP A 240 -3.17 -4.21 16.24
C ASP A 240 -4.43 -3.38 15.91
N TRP A 241 -4.34 -2.44 14.97
CA TRP A 241 -5.49 -1.69 14.46
C TRP A 241 -6.48 -2.61 13.75
N ALA A 242 -6.02 -3.41 12.78
CA ALA A 242 -6.84 -4.34 12.04
C ALA A 242 -7.55 -5.34 12.98
N LEU A 243 -6.83 -5.85 13.98
CA LEU A 243 -7.38 -6.77 14.97
C LEU A 243 -8.48 -6.10 15.82
N ARG A 244 -8.22 -4.89 16.35
CA ARG A 244 -9.22 -4.16 17.14
C ARG A 244 -10.44 -3.80 16.31
N THR A 245 -10.25 -3.41 15.05
CA THR A 245 -11.35 -3.10 14.14
C THR A 245 -12.18 -4.34 13.81
N ALA A 246 -11.55 -5.49 13.57
CA ALA A 246 -12.26 -6.75 13.35
C ALA A 246 -13.01 -7.24 14.60
N ARG A 247 -12.54 -6.86 15.80
CA ARG A 247 -13.08 -7.27 17.10
C ARG A 247 -13.80 -6.18 17.86
N ASP A 248 -14.23 -5.13 17.17
CA ASP A 248 -15.09 -4.09 17.74
C ASP A 248 -16.35 -4.76 18.31
N GLY A 249 -16.91 -4.22 19.40
CA GLY A 249 -18.06 -4.84 20.08
C GLY A 249 -19.24 -5.03 19.12
N ARG A 250 -19.39 -4.11 18.16
CA ARG A 250 -20.40 -4.16 17.09
C ARG A 250 -20.13 -5.25 16.05
N THR A 251 -18.86 -5.59 15.79
CA THR A 251 -18.47 -6.62 14.81
C THR A 251 -18.39 -8.02 15.41
N ARG A 252 -18.45 -8.15 16.74
CA ARG A 252 -18.30 -9.44 17.43
C ARG A 252 -19.45 -10.41 17.14
N GLY A 253 -20.65 -9.90 16.81
CA GLY A 253 -21.77 -10.73 16.36
C GLY A 253 -21.69 -11.13 14.88
N LEU A 254 -20.77 -10.53 14.11
CA LEU A 254 -20.62 -10.81 12.69
C LEU A 254 -19.64 -11.95 12.45
N GLY A 255 -19.92 -12.73 11.40
CA GLY A 255 -19.01 -13.74 10.90
C GLY A 255 -17.68 -13.15 10.38
N PRO A 256 -16.69 -13.99 10.05
CA PRO A 256 -15.39 -13.53 9.54
C PRO A 256 -15.48 -12.61 8.31
N ALA A 257 -16.50 -12.80 7.47
CA ALA A 257 -16.74 -11.96 6.30
C ALA A 257 -17.10 -10.51 6.69
N GLY A 258 -18.11 -10.31 7.54
CA GLY A 258 -18.48 -8.99 8.06
C GLY A 258 -17.35 -8.30 8.84
N GLN A 259 -16.53 -9.07 9.57
CA GLN A 259 -15.34 -8.53 10.25
C GLN A 259 -14.29 -8.01 9.24
N LEU A 260 -13.97 -8.81 8.23
CA LEU A 260 -13.02 -8.43 7.17
C LEU A 260 -13.51 -7.23 6.37
N LEU A 261 -14.80 -7.22 6.02
CA LEU A 261 -15.46 -6.12 5.34
C LEU A 261 -15.40 -4.84 6.18
N THR A 262 -15.65 -4.92 7.49
CA THR A 262 -15.53 -3.76 8.39
C THR A 262 -14.10 -3.20 8.42
N VAL A 263 -13.08 -4.06 8.47
CA VAL A 263 -11.67 -3.63 8.41
C VAL A 263 -11.39 -2.93 7.09
N TYR A 264 -11.87 -3.48 5.97
CA TYR A 264 -11.70 -2.88 4.65
C TYR A 264 -12.34 -1.50 4.54
N LEU A 265 -13.63 -1.39 4.86
CA LEU A 265 -14.38 -0.13 4.74
C LEU A 265 -13.72 0.97 5.60
N ARG A 266 -13.29 0.65 6.83
CA ARG A 266 -12.58 1.59 7.70
C ARG A 266 -11.16 1.91 7.22
N ALA A 267 -10.48 1.00 6.53
CA ALA A 267 -9.16 1.25 5.97
C ALA A 267 -9.22 2.16 4.73
N HIS A 268 -10.28 2.04 3.94
CA HIS A 268 -10.47 2.75 2.67
C HIS A 268 -11.41 3.97 2.77
N ALA A 269 -11.93 4.29 3.95
CA ALA A 269 -12.68 5.53 4.16
C ALA A 269 -11.76 6.76 4.18
N PHE A 270 -12.11 7.75 3.35
CA PHE A 270 -11.51 9.07 3.31
C PHE A 270 -11.91 9.85 4.57
N ALA A 271 -10.90 10.26 5.34
CA ALA A 271 -11.11 11.21 6.42
C ALA A 271 -11.07 12.65 5.85
N PRO A 272 -11.91 13.58 6.32
CA PRO A 272 -12.83 13.48 7.46
C PRO A 272 -14.25 12.98 7.14
N GLN A 273 -14.62 12.81 5.87
CA GLN A 273 -16.01 12.54 5.47
C GLN A 273 -16.51 11.13 5.85
N CYS A 274 -15.60 10.22 6.23
CA CYS A 274 -15.91 8.84 6.56
C CYS A 274 -16.61 8.08 5.41
N GLU A 275 -16.41 8.56 4.18
CA GLU A 275 -16.92 7.99 2.95
C GLU A 275 -15.82 7.23 2.22
N GLY A 276 -16.17 6.23 1.41
CA GLY A 276 -15.22 5.53 0.56
C GLY A 276 -15.89 4.92 -0.66
N SER A 277 -15.08 4.55 -1.64
CA SER A 277 -15.53 3.78 -2.80
C SER A 277 -14.53 2.70 -3.17
N ALA A 278 -15.03 1.63 -3.79
CA ALA A 278 -14.23 0.49 -4.25
C ALA A 278 -14.93 -0.27 -5.37
N ASP A 279 -14.13 -0.96 -6.18
CA ASP A 279 -14.61 -1.95 -7.15
C ASP A 279 -15.29 -3.13 -6.43
N LEU A 280 -16.56 -3.39 -6.77
CA LEU A 280 -17.38 -4.43 -6.16
C LEU A 280 -16.72 -5.81 -6.32
N ALA A 281 -16.19 -6.10 -7.51
CA ALA A 281 -15.58 -7.39 -7.80
C ALA A 281 -14.28 -7.60 -7.00
N GLN A 282 -13.47 -6.56 -6.81
CA GLN A 282 -12.27 -6.58 -5.98
C GLN A 282 -12.62 -6.77 -4.52
N LEU A 283 -13.67 -6.12 -4.03
CA LEU A 283 -14.10 -6.29 -2.64
C LEU A 283 -14.70 -7.68 -2.39
N ALA A 284 -15.49 -8.20 -3.32
CA ALA A 284 -16.02 -9.56 -3.27
C ALA A 284 -14.88 -10.59 -3.23
N ARG A 285 -13.88 -10.42 -4.12
CA ARG A 285 -12.65 -11.23 -4.12
C ARG A 285 -11.90 -11.11 -2.81
N LEU A 286 -11.72 -9.90 -2.27
CA LEU A 286 -11.04 -9.68 -0.99
C LEU A 286 -11.76 -10.39 0.15
N CYS A 287 -13.08 -10.45 0.14
CA CYS A 287 -13.84 -11.11 1.20
C CYS A 287 -13.99 -12.62 0.97
N GLY A 288 -13.63 -13.14 -0.20
CA GLY A 288 -13.91 -14.52 -0.60
C GLY A 288 -15.40 -14.80 -0.77
N LEU A 289 -16.16 -13.80 -1.23
CA LEU A 289 -17.62 -13.84 -1.39
C LEU A 289 -18.03 -13.71 -2.86
N SER A 290 -19.23 -14.18 -3.19
CA SER A 290 -19.92 -13.75 -4.40
C SER A 290 -20.43 -12.30 -4.25
N ALA A 291 -20.77 -11.65 -5.37
CA ALA A 291 -21.37 -10.32 -5.33
C ALA A 291 -22.69 -10.30 -4.52
N SER A 292 -23.54 -11.32 -4.70
CA SER A 292 -24.80 -11.44 -3.95
C SER A 292 -24.59 -11.60 -2.43
N ALA A 293 -23.63 -12.43 -2.03
CA ALA A 293 -23.28 -12.60 -0.62
C ALA A 293 -22.68 -11.32 -0.03
N LEU A 294 -21.88 -10.58 -0.81
CA LEU A 294 -21.33 -9.28 -0.40
C LEU A 294 -22.45 -8.25 -0.15
N HIS A 295 -23.47 -8.18 -1.00
CA HIS A 295 -24.61 -7.29 -0.79
C HIS A 295 -25.38 -7.62 0.50
N LEU A 296 -25.57 -8.91 0.79
CA LEU A 296 -26.20 -9.34 2.04
C LEU A 296 -25.38 -8.92 3.26
N GLU A 297 -24.06 -9.13 3.23
CA GLU A 297 -23.16 -8.71 4.31
C GLU A 297 -23.14 -7.18 4.50
N LEU A 298 -23.17 -6.40 3.42
CA LEU A 298 -23.30 -4.94 3.50
C LEU A 298 -24.63 -4.53 4.16
N GLY A 299 -25.73 -5.25 3.92
CA GLY A 299 -27.00 -5.07 4.61
C GLY A 299 -26.89 -5.32 6.11
N LEU A 300 -26.27 -6.45 6.51
CA LEU A 300 -26.03 -6.78 7.91
C LEU A 300 -25.16 -5.73 8.63
N LEU A 301 -24.20 -5.10 7.93
CA LEU A 301 -23.41 -4.01 8.49
C LEU A 301 -24.20 -2.73 8.74
N VAL A 302 -25.23 -2.45 7.92
CA VAL A 302 -26.16 -1.33 8.14
C VAL A 302 -27.04 -1.62 9.35
N GLU A 303 -27.62 -2.82 9.43
CA GLU A 303 -28.45 -3.25 10.57
C GLU A 303 -27.66 -3.23 11.89
N ALA A 304 -26.39 -3.62 11.86
CA ALA A 304 -25.49 -3.59 13.01
C ALA A 304 -24.97 -2.16 13.36
N GLY A 305 -25.34 -1.13 12.60
CA GLY A 305 -24.92 0.25 12.83
C GLY A 305 -23.40 0.47 12.70
N ILE A 306 -22.73 -0.37 11.90
CA ILE A 306 -21.31 -0.23 11.53
C ILE A 306 -21.18 0.64 10.28
N LEU A 307 -22.21 0.64 9.44
CA LEU A 307 -22.32 1.40 8.22
C LEU A 307 -23.60 2.24 8.26
N ILE A 308 -23.53 3.52 7.86
CA ILE A 308 -24.74 4.36 7.74
C ILE A 308 -25.54 3.93 6.51
N CYS A 309 -24.87 3.88 5.37
CA CYS A 309 -25.46 3.51 4.09
C CYS A 309 -24.39 3.05 3.09
N TRP A 310 -24.82 2.31 2.08
CA TRP A 310 -24.04 2.05 0.87
C TRP A 310 -24.93 2.18 -0.37
N SER A 311 -24.30 2.38 -1.50
CA SER A 311 -24.94 2.42 -2.82
C SER A 311 -24.00 1.80 -3.85
N SER A 312 -24.54 1.04 -4.79
CA SER A 312 -23.82 0.64 -6.00
C SER A 312 -24.04 1.64 -7.12
N THR A 313 -23.05 1.83 -7.99
CA THR A 313 -23.24 2.61 -9.21
C THR A 313 -24.27 1.95 -10.14
N PRO A 314 -24.86 2.68 -11.10
CA PRO A 314 -25.81 2.11 -12.05
C PRO A 314 -25.21 0.98 -12.91
N THR A 315 -23.89 1.00 -13.10
CA THR A 315 -23.15 -0.08 -13.79
C THR A 315 -22.94 -1.31 -12.90
N GLY A 316 -23.14 -1.19 -11.58
CA GLY A 316 -22.92 -2.25 -10.60
C GLY A 316 -21.44 -2.55 -10.33
N GLU A 317 -20.52 -1.81 -10.94
CA GLU A 317 -19.07 -2.08 -10.88
C GLU A 317 -18.44 -1.50 -9.61
N GLU A 318 -18.95 -0.38 -9.12
CA GLU A 318 -18.42 0.30 -7.93
C GLU A 318 -19.45 0.35 -6.81
N ILE A 319 -18.96 0.28 -5.59
CA ILE A 319 -19.72 0.61 -4.39
C ILE A 319 -19.18 1.86 -3.75
N ALA A 320 -20.09 2.68 -3.23
CA ALA A 320 -19.80 3.79 -2.34
C ALA A 320 -20.45 3.51 -0.98
N TRP A 321 -19.80 3.95 0.09
CA TRP A 321 -20.27 3.71 1.46
C TRP A 321 -19.97 4.90 2.36
N ARG A 322 -20.73 5.02 3.46
CA ARG A 322 -20.51 6.02 4.51
C ARG A 322 -20.54 5.37 5.88
N LEU A 323 -19.49 5.60 6.66
CA LEU A 323 -19.36 5.11 8.04
C LEU A 323 -19.96 6.11 9.06
N PRO A 324 -20.37 5.64 10.25
CA PRO A 324 -20.82 6.47 11.37
C PRO A 324 -19.80 7.53 11.81
#